data_AF-A0A1Y4AVU6-F1
#
_entry.id   AF-A0A1Y4AVU6-F1
#
_cell.length_a   1.000
_cell.length_b   1.000
_cell.length_c   1.000
_cell.angle_alpha   90.00
_cell.angle_beta   90.00
_cell.angle_gamma   90.00
#
_symmetry.space_group_name_H-M   'P 1'
#
loop_
_entity.id
_entity.type
_entity.pdbx_description
1 polymer ?
#
loop_
_entity_poly.entity_id
_entity_poly.type
_entity_poly.pdbx_seq_one_letter_code
_entity_poly.pdbx_strand_id
1 'polypeptide(L)' 'MKISGLSVVQIPHSQSYGVYTPQGIQIAQVWMGQDGQLAYDLVALGYICKALAKRWDIKAK' A
#
# COMPACT_ATOMS: atom_id res chain seq x y z
N MET A 1 7.05 -0.60 -4.17
CA MET A 1 7.80 -0.77 -2.90
C MET A 1 7.18 -1.88 -2.06
N LYS A 2 7.89 -2.44 -1.07
CA LYS A 2 7.33 -3.44 -0.14
C LYS A 2 7.09 -2.83 1.23
N ILE A 3 5.89 -3.02 1.79
CA ILE A 3 5.49 -2.51 3.11
C ILE A 3 4.75 -3.62 3.86
N SER A 4 5.23 -4.02 5.04
CA SER A 4 4.61 -5.06 5.87
C SER A 4 4.34 -6.39 5.13
N GLY A 5 5.23 -6.77 4.21
CA GLY A 5 5.07 -7.98 3.38
C GLY A 5 4.15 -7.82 2.17
N LEU A 6 3.49 -6.67 2.00
CA LEU A 6 2.67 -6.34 0.83
C LEU A 6 3.47 -5.57 -0.21
N SER A 7 3.11 -5.75 -1.47
CA SER A 7 3.65 -4.97 -2.58
C SER A 7 2.74 -3.76 -2.83
N VAL A 8 3.30 -2.57 -2.82
CA VAL A 8 2.60 -1.31 -3.08
C VAL A 8 3.13 -0.70 -4.38
N VAL A 9 2.24 -0.46 -5.33
CA VAL A 9 2.56 0.07 -6.67
C VAL A 9 1.77 1.34 -6.89
N GLN A 10 2.46 2.42 -7.25
CA GLN A 10 1.79 3.65 -7.66
C GLN A 10 1.15 3.44 -9.04
N ILE A 11 -0.12 3.80 -9.18
CA ILE A 11 -0.85 3.66 -10.44
C ILE A 11 -0.50 4.83 -11.35
N PRO A 12 0.06 4.60 -12.56
CA PRO A 12 0.41 5.68 -13.48
C PRO A 12 -0.77 6.60 -13.78
N HIS A 13 -0.51 7.90 -13.90
CA HIS A 13 -1.53 8.93 -14.13
C HIS A 13 -2.64 8.99 -13.07
N SER A 14 -2.42 8.37 -11.91
CA SER A 14 -3.31 8.40 -10.77
C SER A 14 -2.55 8.79 -9.51
N GLN A 15 -3.26 9.37 -8.55
CA GLN A 15 -2.77 9.66 -7.20
C GLN A 15 -3.14 8.52 -6.25
N SER A 16 -3.07 7.30 -6.76
CA SER A 16 -3.49 6.11 -6.03
C SER A 16 -2.43 5.02 -6.08
N TYR A 17 -2.48 4.18 -5.06
CA TYR A 17 -1.59 3.06 -4.87
C TYR A 17 -2.39 1.77 -4.87
N GLY A 18 -2.00 0.84 -5.73
CA GLY A 18 -2.46 -0.54 -5.66
C GLY A 18 -1.67 -1.29 -4.60
N VAL A 19 -2.36 -2.05 -3.76
CA VAL A 19 -1.77 -2.92 -2.73
C VAL A 19 -2.03 -4.38 -3.09
N TYR A 20 -0.96 -5.16 -3.14
CA TYR A 20 -0.95 -6.54 -3.61
C TYR A 20 -0.34 -7.47 -2.57
N THR A 21 -0.91 -8.67 -2.49
CA THR A 21 -0.32 -9.80 -1.73
C THR A 21 1.00 -10.25 -2.35
N PRO A 22 1.82 -11.04 -1.63
CA PRO A 22 3.02 -11.69 -2.19
C PRO A 22 2.74 -12.54 -3.45
N GLN A 23 1.51 -13.05 -3.57
CA GLN A 23 1.05 -13.87 -4.69
C GLN A 23 0.56 -13.03 -5.88
N GLY A 24 0.57 -11.69 -5.78
CA GLY A 24 0.16 -10.79 -6.85
C GLY A 24 -1.34 -10.46 -6.88
N ILE A 25 -2.13 -10.92 -5.91
CA ILE A 25 -3.56 -10.57 -5.80
C ILE A 25 -3.70 -9.14 -5.29
N GLN A 26 -4.43 -8.28 -6.00
CA GLN A 26 -4.75 -6.93 -5.53
C GLN A 26 -5.83 -6.99 -4.43
N ILE A 27 -5.56 -6.35 -3.30
CA ILE A 27 -6.44 -6.40 -2.12
C ILE A 27 -6.93 -5.02 -1.67
N ALA A 28 -6.30 -3.95 -2.15
CA ALA A 28 -6.77 -2.59 -1.94
C ALA A 28 -6.29 -1.65 -3.05
N GLN A 29 -7.02 -0.56 -3.22
CA GLN A 29 -6.57 0.65 -3.91
C GLN A 29 -6.77 1.82 -2.95
N VAL A 30 -5.72 2.60 -2.73
CA VAL A 30 -5.71 3.72 -1.77
C VAL A 30 -5.48 5.01 -2.54
N TRP A 31 -6.39 5.98 -2.39
CA TRP A 31 -6.26 7.32 -2.96
C TRP A 31 -5.65 8.25 -1.92
N MET A 32 -4.69 9.07 -2.34
CA MET A 32 -4.03 10.07 -1.51
C MET A 32 -4.29 11.49 -2.05
N GLY A 33 -3.92 12.50 -1.25
CA GLY A 33 -4.09 13.91 -1.59
C GLY A 33 -3.22 14.35 -2.77
N GLN A 34 -3.72 15.30 -3.56
CA GLN A 34 -2.97 15.89 -4.69
C GLN A 34 -2.07 17.05 -4.24
N ASP A 35 -1.28 16.85 -3.20
CA ASP A 35 -0.40 17.87 -2.61
C ASP A 35 1.09 17.57 -2.84
N GLY A 36 1.40 16.45 -3.50
CA GLY A 36 2.78 16.03 -3.79
C GLY A 36 3.54 15.54 -2.56
N GLN A 37 2.85 15.32 -1.44
CA GLN A 37 3.46 15.00 -0.15
C GLN A 37 3.79 13.49 0.00
N LEU A 38 4.66 12.99 -0.87
CA LEU A 38 5.05 11.57 -0.95
C LEU A 38 5.53 10.98 0.40
N ALA A 39 6.19 11.78 1.24
CA ALA A 39 6.64 11.33 2.56
C ALA A 39 5.46 11.00 3.49
N TYR A 40 4.39 11.79 3.44
CA TYR A 40 3.19 11.57 4.24
C TYR A 40 2.35 10.40 3.70
N ASP A 41 2.33 10.22 2.38
CA ASP A 41 1.75 9.03 1.75
C ASP A 41 2.40 7.75 2.27
N LEU A 42 3.73 7.71 2.37
CA LEU A 42 4.47 6.55 2.88
C LEU A 42 4.10 6.24 4.34
N VAL A 43 3.94 7.26 5.18
CA VAL A 43 3.52 7.09 6.57
C VAL A 43 2.11 6.50 6.64
N ALA A 44 1.16 7.04 5.87
CA ALA A 44 -0.21 6.53 5.81
C ALA A 44 -0.26 5.09 5.27
N LEU A 45 0.44 4.81 4.16
CA LEU A 45 0.55 3.47 3.58
C LEU A 45 1.17 2.48 4.56
N GLY A 46 2.10 2.89 5.41
CA GLY A 46 2.65 2.08 6.50
C GLY A 46 1.57 1.52 7.42
N TYR A 47 0.68 2.38 7.92
CA TYR A 47 -0.42 1.96 8.80
C TYR A 47 -1.45 1.12 8.07
N ILE A 48 -1.84 1.52 6.86
CA ILE A 48 -2.83 0.80 6.04
C ILE A 48 -2.33 -0.61 5.71
N CYS A 49 -1.08 -0.73 5.22
CA CYS A 49 -0.49 -2.02 4.88
C CYS A 49 -0.33 -2.92 6.09
N LYS A 50 -0.02 -2.37 7.28
CA LYS A 50 0.03 -3.16 8.52
C LYS A 50 -1.34 -3.75 8.88
N ALA A 51 -2.41 -2.97 8.75
CA ALA A 51 -3.78 -3.44 9.00
C ALA A 51 -4.21 -4.51 7.97
N LEU A 52 -3.93 -4.27 6.69
CA LEU A 52 -4.23 -5.21 5.61
C LEU A 52 -3.44 -6.52 5.74
N ALA A 53 -2.15 -6.45 6.04
CA ALA A 53 -1.31 -7.62 6.24
C ALA A 53 -1.87 -8.51 7.37
N LYS A 54 -2.28 -7.91 8.50
CA LYS A 54 -2.94 -8.65 9.59
C LYS A 54 -4.26 -9.28 9.15
N ARG A 55 -5.10 -8.56 8.39
CA ARG A 55 -6.39 -9.08 7.91
C ARG A 55 -6.26 -10.27 6.97
N TRP A 56 -5.15 -10.31 6.22
CA TRP A 56 -4.81 -11.33 5.23
C TRP A 56 -3.84 -12.40 5.75
N ASP A 57 -3.53 -12.41 7.05
CA ASP A 57 -2.57 -13.33 7.67
C ASP A 57 -1.19 -13.33 6.99
N ILE A 58 -0.78 -12.17 6.46
CA ILE A 58 0.53 -11.98 5.86
C ILE A 58 1.51 -11.64 6.99
N LYS A 59 2.46 -12.54 7.24
CA LYS A 59 3.53 -12.31 8.19
C LYS A 59 4.42 -11.18 7.68
N ALA A 60 4.25 -9.99 8.26
CA ALA A 60 5.20 -8.91 8.07
C ALA A 60 6.58 -9.40 8.56
N LYS A 61 7.57 -9.41 7.67
CA LYS A 61 8.98 -9.61 8.05
C LYS A 61 9.50 -8.36 8.75
#